data_AF-A0A2K9EDS2-F1
#
_entry.id   AF-A0A2K9EDS2-F1
#
_cell.length_a   1.000
_cell.length_b   1.000
_cell.length_c   1.000
_cell.angle_alpha   90.00
_cell.angle_beta   90.00
_cell.angle_gamma   90.00
#
_symmetry.space_group_name_H-M   'P 1'
#
loop_
_entity.id
_entity.type
_entity.pdbx_description
1 polymer ?
#
loop_
_entity_poly.entity_id
_entity_poly.type
_entity_poly.pdbx_seq_one_letter_code
_entity_poly.pdbx_strand_id
1 'polypeptide(L)'
;MTLNLPEALTGSPDQEALALGLEEIVFAPLDEDEQQRQASDTTSLPLRAFALLDASQSPDIPICLEGFSGPARCLFDGAAYEDMAEVAPWLIELTRHSDAWDWFVEEGYGRNWGILIHSRLELPRLKTHLKKFLKIEDEDGERYFFKYYRPEHFNRYAPGFDGVQRASFWRGIEAVHAESKGNATVLMRHRLNKGGRHESRPLDVAEAGRPLLIRTADLGDNPTSPARG
;
A
#
# COMPACT_ATOMS: atom_id res chain seq x y z
N MET A 1 32.79 27.50 -5.85
CA MET A 1 32.67 26.97 -4.47
C MET A 1 31.37 26.19 -4.44
N THR A 2 31.43 24.90 -4.79
CA THR A 2 30.28 23.99 -4.80
C THR A 2 29.93 23.69 -3.34
N LEU A 3 28.76 24.13 -2.91
CA LEU A 3 28.19 23.78 -1.62
C LEU A 3 27.79 22.30 -1.68
N ASN A 4 28.69 21.41 -1.25
CA ASN A 4 28.33 20.02 -0.99
C ASN A 4 27.43 20.02 0.25
N LEU A 5 26.14 19.80 0.04
CA LEU A 5 25.20 19.48 1.10
C LEU A 5 25.68 18.18 1.80
N PRO A 6 25.57 18.07 3.13
CA PRO A 6 25.92 16.84 3.84
C PRO A 6 25.08 15.67 3.32
N GLU A 7 25.70 14.49 3.19
CA GLU A 7 25.06 13.22 2.76
C GLU A 7 23.76 12.89 3.51
N ALA A 8 23.59 13.40 4.73
CA ALA A 8 22.37 13.25 5.52
C ALA A 8 21.13 13.98 4.94
N LEU A 9 21.32 14.90 3.99
CA LEU A 9 20.24 15.70 3.37
C LEU A 9 19.83 15.20 1.98
N THR A 10 20.51 14.19 1.44
CA THR A 10 20.20 13.56 0.15
C THR A 10 20.14 12.05 0.36
N GLY A 11 18.98 11.42 0.19
CA GLY A 11 18.88 9.96 0.27
C GLY A 11 19.89 9.29 -0.67
N SER A 12 20.46 8.16 -0.25
CA SER A 12 21.34 7.39 -1.15
C SER A 12 20.57 6.99 -2.42
N PRO A 13 21.24 6.81 -3.57
CA PRO A 13 20.58 6.39 -4.82
C PRO A 13 19.73 5.12 -4.65
N ASP A 14 20.12 4.23 -3.74
CA ASP A 14 19.34 3.02 -3.41
C ASP A 14 18.06 3.35 -2.63
N GLN A 15 18.09 4.31 -1.70
CA GLN A 15 16.89 4.78 -0.99
C GLN A 15 15.94 5.52 -1.94
N GLU A 16 16.48 6.36 -2.82
CA GLU A 16 15.68 7.05 -3.83
C GLU A 16 15.07 6.07 -4.83
N ALA A 17 15.82 5.06 -5.29
CA ALA A 17 15.27 3.98 -6.12
C ALA A 17 14.17 3.19 -5.40
N LEU A 18 14.30 2.95 -4.10
CA LEU A 18 13.25 2.28 -3.33
C LEU A 18 11.98 3.14 -3.25
N ALA A 19 12.09 4.43 -2.95
CA ALA A 19 10.95 5.34 -2.88
C ALA A 19 10.24 5.44 -4.24
N LEU A 20 11.00 5.70 -5.31
CA LEU A 20 10.47 5.78 -6.69
C LEU A 20 9.84 4.46 -7.13
N GLY A 21 10.47 3.34 -6.80
CA GLY A 21 9.95 2.01 -7.16
C GLY A 21 8.69 1.65 -6.41
N LEU A 22 8.59 2.03 -5.13
CA LEU A 22 7.38 1.84 -4.34
C LEU A 22 6.24 2.69 -4.89
N GLU A 23 6.51 3.95 -5.23
CA GLU A 23 5.55 4.83 -5.89
C GLU A 23 5.06 4.24 -7.23
N GLU A 24 5.98 3.78 -8.07
CA GLU A 24 5.67 3.15 -9.35
C GLU A 24 4.77 1.93 -9.18
N ILE A 25 5.12 1.02 -8.27
CA ILE A 25 4.33 -0.19 -8.00
C ILE A 25 2.92 0.14 -7.50
N VAL A 26 2.79 1.17 -6.66
CA VAL A 26 1.51 1.52 -6.04
C VAL A 26 0.62 2.34 -6.96
N PHE A 27 1.15 3.27 -7.75
CA PHE A 27 0.33 4.25 -8.45
C PHE A 27 0.32 4.10 -9.98
N ALA A 28 1.33 3.51 -10.63
CA ALA A 28 1.26 3.28 -12.08
C ALA A 28 0.02 2.46 -12.50
N PRO A 29 -0.42 1.41 -11.76
CA PRO A 29 -1.65 0.71 -12.08
C PRO A 29 -2.93 1.57 -12.00
N LEU A 30 -2.94 2.62 -11.18
CA LEU A 30 -4.07 3.55 -11.07
C LEU A 30 -4.13 4.46 -12.29
N ASP A 31 -2.98 4.95 -12.76
CA ASP A 31 -2.88 5.77 -13.97
C ASP A 31 -3.29 4.96 -15.21
N GLU A 32 -2.86 3.69 -15.30
CA GLU A 32 -3.26 2.75 -16.34
C GLU A 32 -4.79 2.50 -16.34
N ASP A 33 -5.40 2.26 -15.16
CA ASP A 33 -6.86 2.11 -15.03
C ASP A 33 -7.59 3.38 -15.46
N GLU A 34 -7.12 4.56 -15.05
CA GLU A 34 -7.72 5.83 -15.46
C GLU A 34 -7.67 6.04 -16.97
N GLN A 35 -6.50 5.88 -17.60
CA GLN A 35 -6.36 6.02 -19.05
C GLN A 35 -7.26 5.04 -19.80
N GLN A 36 -7.32 3.77 -19.34
CA GLN A 36 -8.18 2.77 -19.97
C GLN A 36 -9.66 3.09 -19.80
N ARG A 37 -10.09 3.59 -18.65
CA ARG A 37 -11.48 4.03 -18.41
C ARG A 37 -11.84 5.30 -19.19
N GLN A 38 -10.89 6.17 -19.50
CA GLN A 38 -11.13 7.34 -20.36
C GLN A 38 -11.19 6.95 -21.84
N ALA A 39 -10.40 5.96 -22.26
CA ALA A 39 -10.37 5.46 -23.63
C ALA A 39 -11.51 4.48 -23.97
N SER A 40 -12.25 3.99 -22.97
CA SER A 40 -13.38 3.09 -23.13
C SER A 40 -14.64 3.70 -22.52
N ASP A 41 -15.82 3.51 -23.14
CA ASP A 41 -17.13 3.87 -22.54
C ASP A 41 -17.52 2.89 -21.39
N THR A 42 -16.59 2.60 -20.49
CA THR A 42 -16.77 1.69 -19.36
C THR A 42 -17.39 2.39 -18.16
N THR A 43 -18.22 1.66 -17.41
CA THR A 43 -18.83 2.11 -16.15
C THR A 43 -18.12 1.56 -14.92
N SER A 44 -16.94 0.93 -15.08
CA SER A 44 -16.20 0.36 -13.96
C SER A 44 -15.74 1.45 -12.99
N LEU A 45 -15.85 1.18 -11.69
CA LEU A 45 -15.36 2.06 -10.64
C LEU A 45 -13.83 2.25 -10.75
N PRO A 46 -13.31 3.44 -10.41
CA PRO A 46 -11.88 3.72 -10.46
C PRO A 46 -11.11 2.80 -9.52
N LEU A 47 -9.93 2.36 -9.96
CA LEU A 47 -8.96 1.72 -9.08
C LEU A 47 -8.41 2.74 -8.08
N ARG A 48 -8.23 2.32 -6.83
CA ARG A 48 -7.69 3.12 -5.72
C ARG A 48 -6.64 2.34 -4.96
N ALA A 49 -5.74 3.04 -4.28
CA ALA A 49 -4.73 2.48 -3.41
C ALA A 49 -5.06 2.78 -1.95
N PHE A 50 -4.84 1.80 -1.07
CA PHE A 50 -5.07 1.93 0.36
C PHE A 50 -3.93 1.30 1.14
N ALA A 51 -3.67 1.80 2.34
CA ALA A 51 -2.89 1.10 3.36
C ALA A 51 -3.82 0.57 4.45
N LEU A 52 -3.61 -0.70 4.83
CA LEU A 52 -4.20 -1.30 6.01
C LEU A 52 -3.10 -1.54 7.05
N LEU A 53 -3.03 -0.66 8.03
CA LEU A 53 -1.95 -0.52 9.01
C LEU A 53 -2.32 -1.18 10.34
N ASP A 54 -1.40 -1.92 10.96
CA ASP A 54 -1.50 -2.52 12.29
C ASP A 54 -1.01 -1.53 13.34
N ALA A 55 -1.92 -0.86 14.07
CA ALA A 55 -1.54 0.10 15.11
C ALA A 55 -0.71 -0.52 16.24
N SER A 56 -0.69 -1.86 16.40
CA SER A 56 0.21 -2.51 17.35
C SER A 56 1.69 -2.47 16.95
N GLN A 57 2.02 -2.05 15.72
CA GLN A 57 3.42 -1.90 15.25
C GLN A 57 4.02 -0.54 15.63
N SER A 58 3.19 0.49 15.80
CA SER A 58 3.64 1.82 16.23
C SER A 58 2.51 2.58 16.91
N PRO A 59 2.73 3.13 18.12
CA PRO A 59 1.72 3.93 18.83
C PRO A 59 1.39 5.24 18.10
N ASP A 60 2.24 5.68 17.17
CA ASP A 60 2.02 6.90 16.39
C ASP A 60 0.97 6.70 15.30
N ILE A 61 0.66 5.46 14.91
CA ILE A 61 -0.26 5.18 13.79
C ILE A 61 -1.63 5.85 13.99
N PRO A 62 -2.37 5.62 15.08
CA PRO A 62 -3.67 6.28 15.28
C PRO A 62 -3.55 7.81 15.35
N ILE A 63 -2.49 8.32 15.98
CA ILE A 63 -2.26 9.76 16.19
C ILE A 63 -2.02 10.47 14.85
N CYS A 64 -1.13 9.93 14.01
CA CYS A 64 -0.85 10.46 12.69
C CYS A 64 -2.08 10.39 11.78
N LEU A 65 -2.80 9.27 11.79
CA LEU A 65 -4.01 9.09 10.99
C LEU A 65 -5.14 10.07 11.34
N GLU A 66 -5.25 10.49 12.61
CA GLU A 66 -6.18 11.54 13.03
C GLU A 66 -5.76 12.94 12.55
N GLY A 67 -4.45 13.18 12.42
CA GLY A 67 -3.89 14.45 11.95
C GLY A 67 -3.86 14.61 10.42
N PHE A 68 -4.00 13.51 9.68
CA PHE A 68 -3.99 13.53 8.22
C PHE A 68 -5.28 14.11 7.62
N SER A 69 -5.13 14.68 6.44
CA SER A 69 -6.20 15.29 5.65
C SER A 69 -7.19 14.26 5.09
N GLY A 70 -6.71 13.04 4.81
CA GLY A 70 -7.53 11.94 4.31
C GLY A 70 -8.27 11.20 5.43
N PRO A 71 -9.52 10.73 5.22
CA PRO A 71 -10.22 9.98 6.24
C PRO A 71 -9.55 8.63 6.49
N ALA A 72 -9.22 8.32 7.74
CA ALA A 72 -8.86 6.98 8.19
C ALA A 72 -10.05 6.26 8.82
N ARG A 73 -10.06 4.92 8.76
CA ARG A 73 -11.11 4.07 9.34
C ARG A 73 -10.49 2.88 10.07
N CYS A 74 -10.63 2.86 11.39
CA CYS A 74 -10.40 1.65 12.17
C CYS A 74 -11.37 0.54 11.73
N LEU A 75 -10.90 -0.69 11.62
CA LEU A 75 -11.73 -1.85 11.28
C LEU A 75 -12.56 -2.35 12.47
N PHE A 76 -12.18 -1.99 13.71
CA PHE A 76 -13.00 -2.24 14.89
C PHE A 76 -14.17 -1.24 14.96
N ASP A 77 -15.25 -1.63 15.64
CA ASP A 77 -16.42 -0.77 15.88
C ASP A 77 -16.95 -0.99 17.30
N GLY A 78 -17.72 -0.03 17.81
CA GLY A 78 -18.36 -0.11 19.13
C GLY A 78 -17.33 -0.26 20.25
N ALA A 79 -17.65 -1.09 21.25
CA ALA A 79 -16.75 -1.33 22.39
C ALA A 79 -15.33 -1.76 21.96
N ALA A 80 -15.20 -2.59 20.92
CA ALA A 80 -13.88 -3.00 20.45
C ALA A 80 -13.05 -1.84 19.87
N TYR A 81 -13.69 -0.80 19.34
CA TYR A 81 -12.99 0.41 18.94
C TYR A 81 -12.57 1.21 20.17
N GLU A 82 -13.49 1.43 21.12
CA GLU A 82 -13.23 2.20 22.34
C GLU A 82 -12.09 1.60 23.19
N ASP A 83 -12.04 0.27 23.26
CA ASP A 83 -11.09 -0.45 24.12
C ASP A 83 -9.75 -0.78 23.45
N MET A 84 -9.67 -0.77 22.12
CA MET A 84 -8.52 -1.37 21.41
C MET A 84 -8.10 -0.62 20.13
N ALA A 85 -8.59 0.60 19.88
CA ALA A 85 -8.24 1.38 18.69
C ALA A 85 -6.73 1.58 18.52
N GLU A 86 -5.99 1.70 19.63
CA GLU A 86 -4.54 1.90 19.68
C GLU A 86 -3.72 0.68 19.22
N VAL A 87 -4.35 -0.49 19.11
CA VAL A 87 -3.73 -1.72 18.60
C VAL A 87 -4.51 -2.35 17.43
N ALA A 88 -5.50 -1.61 16.91
CA ALA A 88 -6.41 -2.08 15.87
C ALA A 88 -5.82 -1.95 14.45
N PRO A 89 -6.41 -2.64 13.47
CA PRO A 89 -6.12 -2.37 12.06
C PRO A 89 -6.84 -1.11 11.57
N TRP A 90 -6.11 -0.20 10.93
CA TRP A 90 -6.61 1.07 10.37
C TRP A 90 -6.44 1.13 8.86
N LEU A 91 -7.49 1.51 8.16
CA LEU A 91 -7.52 1.65 6.71
C LEU A 91 -7.51 3.14 6.32
N ILE A 92 -6.63 3.51 5.39
CA ILE A 92 -6.56 4.85 4.82
C ILE A 92 -6.34 4.77 3.30
N GLU A 93 -6.94 5.69 2.55
CA GLU A 93 -6.70 5.83 1.10
C GLU A 93 -5.39 6.56 0.86
N LEU A 94 -4.61 6.10 -0.12
CA LEU A 94 -3.31 6.68 -0.49
C LEU A 94 -3.42 7.39 -1.85
N THR A 95 -2.82 8.58 -1.94
CA THR A 95 -2.57 9.29 -3.20
C THR A 95 -1.09 9.73 -3.24
N ARG A 96 -0.52 9.94 -4.44
CA ARG A 96 0.91 10.28 -4.63
C ARG A 96 1.42 11.48 -3.81
N HIS A 97 0.53 12.35 -3.34
CA HIS A 97 0.87 13.57 -2.59
C HIS A 97 0.07 13.68 -1.29
N SER A 98 -0.41 12.56 -0.76
CA SER A 98 -1.06 12.53 0.55
C SER A 98 -0.02 12.45 1.65
N ASP A 99 -0.29 13.17 2.75
CA ASP A 99 0.43 13.04 4.02
C ASP A 99 0.57 11.59 4.49
N ALA A 100 -0.48 10.78 4.30
CA ALA A 100 -0.47 9.35 4.60
C ALA A 100 0.52 8.55 3.74
N TRP A 101 0.68 8.91 2.47
CA TRP A 101 1.65 8.27 1.58
C TRP A 101 3.08 8.63 1.99
N ASP A 102 3.37 9.93 2.10
CA ASP A 102 4.71 10.42 2.44
C ASP A 102 5.18 9.81 3.77
N TRP A 103 4.31 9.84 4.79
CA TRP A 103 4.59 9.24 6.09
C TRP A 103 4.76 7.71 6.03
N PHE A 104 3.96 7.00 5.24
CA PHE A 104 4.14 5.56 5.08
C PHE A 104 5.48 5.23 4.44
N VAL A 105 5.91 5.95 3.40
CA VAL A 105 7.19 5.75 2.74
C VAL A 105 8.37 6.04 3.68
N GLU A 106 8.30 7.14 4.43
CA GLU A 106 9.38 7.60 5.30
C GLU A 106 9.52 6.76 6.58
N GLU A 107 8.40 6.45 7.24
CA GLU A 107 8.41 5.88 8.59
C GLU A 107 7.87 4.45 8.66
N GLY A 108 7.04 4.03 7.70
CA GLY A 108 6.33 2.76 7.76
C GLY A 108 6.93 1.65 6.93
N TYR A 109 7.39 1.97 5.72
CA TYR A 109 7.94 1.00 4.80
C TYR A 109 9.26 0.41 5.32
N GLY A 110 9.43 -0.90 5.17
CA GLY A 110 10.52 -1.66 5.80
C GLY A 110 10.25 -2.03 7.27
N ARG A 111 9.24 -1.43 7.91
CA ARG A 111 8.87 -1.70 9.31
C ARG A 111 7.67 -2.63 9.47
N ASN A 112 7.17 -3.22 8.39
CA ASN A 112 6.07 -4.19 8.42
C ASN A 112 4.78 -3.66 9.07
N TRP A 113 4.50 -2.36 8.90
CA TRP A 113 3.32 -1.73 9.49
C TRP A 113 2.01 -2.29 8.96
N GLY A 114 1.98 -2.83 7.74
CA GLY A 114 0.74 -3.32 7.18
C GLY A 114 0.84 -3.75 5.72
N ILE A 115 -0.32 -3.89 5.08
CA ILE A 115 -0.42 -4.26 3.68
C ILE A 115 -0.96 -3.09 2.84
N LEU A 116 -0.57 -3.04 1.58
CA LEU A 116 -1.11 -2.11 0.60
C LEU A 116 -2.15 -2.83 -0.26
N ILE A 117 -3.24 -2.16 -0.62
CA ILE A 117 -4.39 -2.78 -1.29
C ILE A 117 -4.78 -1.93 -2.48
N HIS A 118 -4.88 -2.57 -3.65
CA HIS A 118 -5.57 -2.01 -4.81
C HIS A 118 -7.01 -2.50 -4.82
N SER A 119 -7.97 -1.58 -4.78
CA SER A 119 -9.38 -1.91 -4.71
C SER A 119 -10.24 -0.94 -5.52
N ARG A 120 -11.35 -1.46 -6.06
CA ARG A 120 -12.43 -0.67 -6.67
C ARG A 120 -13.53 -0.30 -5.67
N LEU A 121 -13.40 -0.71 -4.41
CA LEU A 121 -14.30 -0.32 -3.34
C LEU A 121 -13.87 1.02 -2.75
N GLU A 122 -14.83 1.88 -2.47
CA GLU A 122 -14.59 3.11 -1.68
C GLU A 122 -14.28 2.77 -0.22
N LEU A 123 -13.56 3.66 0.46
CA LEU A 123 -13.04 3.46 1.82
C LEU A 123 -14.06 2.84 2.81
N PRO A 124 -15.31 3.34 2.95
CA PRO A 124 -16.26 2.76 3.91
C PRO A 124 -16.68 1.32 3.55
N ARG A 125 -16.80 1.03 2.25
CA ARG A 125 -17.15 -0.30 1.75
C ARG A 125 -15.98 -1.25 1.89
N LEU A 126 -14.77 -0.79 1.60
CA LEU A 126 -13.55 -1.57 1.78
C LEU A 126 -13.32 -1.92 3.25
N LYS A 127 -13.46 -0.96 4.18
CA LYS A 127 -13.39 -1.23 5.63
C LYS A 127 -14.40 -2.31 6.06
N THR A 128 -15.65 -2.18 5.61
CA THR A 128 -16.71 -3.15 5.95
C THR A 128 -16.43 -4.53 5.36
N HIS A 129 -15.85 -4.58 4.17
CA HIS A 129 -15.44 -5.83 3.52
C HIS A 129 -14.29 -6.50 4.28
N LEU A 130 -13.21 -5.76 4.53
CA LEU A 130 -12.00 -6.22 5.21
C LEU A 130 -12.26 -6.67 6.66
N LYS A 131 -13.17 -5.99 7.37
CA LYS A 131 -13.57 -6.36 8.74
C LYS A 131 -14.06 -7.82 8.86
N LYS A 132 -14.70 -8.35 7.81
CA LYS A 132 -15.27 -9.72 7.82
C LYS A 132 -14.21 -10.81 8.02
N PHE A 133 -12.95 -10.51 7.67
CA PHE A 133 -11.84 -11.47 7.70
C PHE A 133 -11.01 -11.39 8.98
N LEU A 134 -11.36 -10.50 9.91
CA LEU A 134 -10.67 -10.37 11.20
C LEU A 134 -10.95 -11.53 12.16
N LYS A 135 -12.05 -12.27 11.94
CA LYS A 135 -12.43 -13.42 12.74
C LYS A 135 -12.53 -14.64 11.83
N ILE A 136 -11.84 -15.69 12.20
CA ILE A 136 -11.95 -17.02 11.58
C ILE A 136 -12.51 -17.99 12.62
N GLU A 137 -13.13 -19.06 12.14
CA GLU A 137 -13.68 -20.13 12.96
C GLU A 137 -12.95 -21.42 12.58
N ASP A 138 -12.54 -22.23 13.56
CA ASP A 138 -11.94 -23.54 13.31
C ASP A 138 -13.00 -24.64 13.13
N GLU A 139 -12.55 -25.90 13.00
CA GLU A 139 -13.44 -27.06 12.81
C GLU A 139 -14.33 -27.33 14.02
N ASP A 140 -13.92 -26.90 15.22
CA ASP A 140 -14.64 -27.07 16.48
C ASP A 140 -15.59 -25.89 16.79
N GLY A 141 -15.60 -24.85 15.95
CA GLY A 141 -16.43 -23.65 16.12
C GLY A 141 -15.75 -22.55 16.96
N GLU A 142 -14.48 -22.73 17.33
CA GLU A 142 -13.73 -21.74 18.12
C GLU A 142 -13.30 -20.56 17.25
N ARG A 143 -13.44 -19.35 17.79
CA ARG A 143 -13.23 -18.10 17.05
C ARG A 143 -11.88 -17.50 17.36
N TYR A 144 -11.07 -17.33 16.31
CA TYR A 144 -9.75 -16.73 16.40
C TYR A 144 -9.71 -15.38 15.70
N PHE A 145 -8.88 -14.49 16.23
CA PHE A 145 -8.58 -13.23 15.58
C PHE A 145 -7.47 -13.42 14.55
N PHE A 146 -7.80 -13.29 13.27
CA PHE A 146 -6.86 -13.47 12.18
C PHE A 146 -6.24 -12.12 11.78
N LYS A 147 -4.99 -11.89 12.21
CA LYS A 147 -4.20 -10.70 11.87
C LYS A 147 -3.66 -10.77 10.44
N TYR A 148 -4.52 -10.96 9.45
CA TYR A 148 -4.13 -11.09 8.03
C TYR A 148 -3.47 -9.82 7.49
N TYR A 149 -3.72 -8.68 8.11
CA TYR A 149 -3.20 -7.38 7.71
C TYR A 149 -1.72 -7.17 8.07
N ARG A 150 -1.09 -8.17 8.71
CA ARG A 150 0.36 -8.21 8.89
C ARG A 150 1.01 -8.82 7.64
N PRO A 151 2.06 -8.21 7.05
CA PRO A 151 2.70 -8.70 5.84
C PRO A 151 3.05 -10.19 5.86
N GLU A 152 3.71 -10.64 6.93
CA GLU A 152 4.10 -12.06 7.10
C GLU A 152 2.91 -13.02 7.10
N HIS A 153 1.82 -12.63 7.75
CA HIS A 153 0.63 -13.46 7.81
C HIS A 153 -0.06 -13.49 6.45
N PHE A 154 -0.20 -12.35 5.78
CA PHE A 154 -0.79 -12.29 4.45
C PHE A 154 -0.02 -13.15 3.46
N ASN A 155 1.30 -12.96 3.39
CA ASN A 155 2.20 -13.72 2.52
C ASN A 155 2.11 -15.22 2.75
N ARG A 156 1.97 -15.65 4.01
CA ARG A 156 1.88 -17.06 4.38
C ARG A 156 0.55 -17.70 4.03
N TYR A 157 -0.57 -17.02 4.30
CA TYR A 157 -1.89 -17.66 4.28
C TYR A 157 -2.71 -17.38 3.02
N ALA A 158 -2.53 -16.22 2.37
CA ALA A 158 -3.28 -15.88 1.15
C ALA A 158 -3.15 -16.93 0.01
N PRO A 159 -1.97 -17.57 -0.23
CA PRO A 159 -1.86 -18.66 -1.20
C PRO A 159 -2.68 -19.91 -0.86
N GLY A 160 -2.96 -20.12 0.42
CA GLY A 160 -3.68 -21.30 0.92
C GLY A 160 -5.20 -21.14 0.95
N PHE A 161 -5.75 -19.98 0.60
CA PHE A 161 -7.20 -19.77 0.60
C PHE A 161 -7.89 -20.74 -0.35
N ASP A 162 -8.91 -21.44 0.15
CA ASP A 162 -9.76 -22.30 -0.68
C ASP A 162 -10.56 -21.48 -1.70
N GLY A 163 -11.32 -22.16 -2.58
CA GLY A 163 -12.11 -21.49 -3.62
C GLY A 163 -13.12 -20.46 -3.08
N VAL A 164 -13.77 -20.75 -1.96
CA VAL A 164 -14.81 -19.91 -1.35
C VAL A 164 -14.16 -18.73 -0.62
N GLN A 165 -13.17 -19.00 0.22
CA GLN A 165 -12.38 -17.97 0.92
C GLN A 165 -11.75 -17.00 -0.06
N ARG A 166 -11.15 -17.52 -1.13
CA ARG A 166 -10.53 -16.73 -2.20
C ARG A 166 -11.57 -15.87 -2.92
N ALA A 167 -12.65 -16.46 -3.44
CA ALA A 167 -13.68 -15.68 -4.13
C ALA A 167 -14.31 -14.60 -3.23
N SER A 168 -14.45 -14.90 -1.93
CA SER A 168 -14.98 -13.95 -0.95
C SER A 168 -14.01 -12.80 -0.65
N PHE A 169 -12.74 -13.11 -0.34
CA PHE A 169 -11.74 -12.10 0.02
C PHE A 169 -11.44 -11.13 -1.12
N TRP A 170 -11.22 -11.65 -2.34
CA TRP A 170 -10.81 -10.86 -3.49
C TRP A 170 -11.93 -10.05 -4.14
N ARG A 171 -13.18 -10.13 -3.65
CA ARG A 171 -14.30 -9.38 -4.23
C ARG A 171 -14.08 -7.87 -4.09
N GLY A 172 -13.82 -7.20 -5.21
CA GLY A 172 -13.53 -5.77 -5.27
C GLY A 172 -12.09 -5.39 -4.91
N ILE A 173 -11.22 -6.38 -4.68
CA ILE A 173 -9.78 -6.19 -4.46
C ILE A 173 -9.04 -6.73 -5.68
N GLU A 174 -8.26 -5.89 -6.35
CA GLU A 174 -7.51 -6.26 -7.56
C GLU A 174 -6.12 -6.81 -7.21
N ALA A 175 -5.48 -6.25 -6.17
CA ALA A 175 -4.19 -6.71 -5.68
C ALA A 175 -4.00 -6.38 -4.20
N VAL A 176 -3.18 -7.18 -3.53
CA VAL A 176 -2.63 -6.87 -2.20
C VAL A 176 -1.11 -6.98 -2.29
N HIS A 177 -0.42 -6.02 -1.70
CA HIS A 177 1.03 -5.99 -1.60
C HIS A 177 1.44 -6.08 -0.13
N ALA A 178 2.42 -6.91 0.15
CA ALA A 178 2.90 -7.17 1.50
C ALA A 178 4.42 -7.30 1.52
N GLU A 179 5.06 -6.58 2.44
CA GLU A 179 6.51 -6.63 2.63
C GLU A 179 7.01 -8.05 2.89
N SER A 180 8.18 -8.38 2.36
CA SER A 180 8.90 -9.59 2.74
C SER A 180 9.72 -9.33 4.01
N LYS A 181 9.50 -10.11 5.06
CA LYS A 181 10.21 -9.94 6.34
C LYS A 181 11.73 -9.97 6.14
N GLY A 182 12.41 -8.95 6.62
CA GLY A 182 13.87 -8.86 6.57
C GLY A 182 14.42 -8.54 5.17
N ASN A 183 13.56 -8.25 4.19
CA ASN A 183 13.98 -7.79 2.88
C ASN A 183 13.03 -6.69 2.36
N ALA A 184 13.36 -5.45 2.70
CA ALA A 184 12.61 -4.26 2.28
C ALA A 184 12.71 -3.97 0.77
N THR A 185 13.56 -4.68 0.00
CA THR A 185 13.56 -4.52 -1.46
C THR A 185 12.55 -5.43 -2.14
N VAL A 186 11.94 -6.38 -1.43
CA VAL A 186 10.98 -7.33 -2.00
C VAL A 186 9.59 -7.07 -1.46
N LEU A 187 8.68 -6.71 -2.37
CA LEU A 187 7.26 -6.57 -2.12
C LEU A 187 6.51 -7.72 -2.80
N MET A 188 5.83 -8.56 -2.02
CA MET A 188 5.02 -9.64 -2.56
C MET A 188 3.70 -9.09 -3.07
N ARG A 189 3.40 -9.28 -4.35
CA ARG A 189 2.09 -8.97 -4.93
C ARG A 189 1.25 -10.23 -5.02
N HIS A 190 0.08 -10.19 -4.41
CA HIS A 190 -0.96 -11.19 -4.49
C HIS A 190 -2.14 -10.67 -5.30
N ARG A 191 -2.68 -11.48 -6.21
CA ARG A 191 -3.89 -11.16 -6.98
C ARG A 191 -4.59 -12.41 -7.49
N LEU A 192 -5.76 -12.25 -8.11
CA LEU A 192 -6.35 -13.28 -8.94
C LEU A 192 -5.99 -13.07 -10.42
N ASN A 193 -5.72 -14.15 -11.13
CA ASN A 193 -5.67 -14.10 -12.59
C ASN A 193 -7.07 -14.13 -13.21
N LYS A 194 -7.13 -14.00 -14.55
CA LYS A 194 -8.38 -14.04 -15.31
C LYS A 194 -9.21 -15.32 -15.07
N GLY A 195 -8.58 -16.41 -14.63
CA GLY A 195 -9.25 -17.67 -14.28
C GLY A 195 -9.66 -17.80 -12.80
N GLY A 196 -9.52 -16.74 -11.99
CA GLY A 196 -9.86 -16.75 -10.56
C GLY A 196 -8.91 -17.55 -9.67
N ARG A 197 -7.74 -17.96 -10.20
CA ARG A 197 -6.68 -18.60 -9.40
C ARG A 197 -5.80 -17.53 -8.77
N HIS A 198 -5.34 -17.81 -7.55
CA HIS A 198 -4.38 -16.96 -6.84
C HIS A 198 -3.02 -17.01 -7.53
N GLU A 199 -2.40 -15.85 -7.63
CA GLU A 199 -1.02 -15.68 -8.07
C GLU A 199 -0.27 -14.82 -7.06
N SER A 200 0.93 -15.27 -6.69
CA SER A 200 1.88 -14.50 -5.90
C SER A 200 3.14 -14.25 -6.73
N ARG A 201 3.61 -13.01 -6.75
CA ARG A 201 4.84 -12.65 -7.45
C ARG A 201 5.68 -11.71 -6.57
N PRO A 202 6.97 -11.99 -6.34
CA PRO A 202 7.87 -11.01 -5.76
C PRO A 202 8.12 -9.88 -6.76
N LEU A 203 8.09 -8.65 -6.28
CA LEU A 203 8.49 -7.45 -7.00
C LEU A 203 9.75 -6.91 -6.33
N ASP A 204 10.80 -6.67 -7.12
CA ASP A 204 11.97 -5.94 -6.66
C ASP A 204 11.69 -4.44 -6.77
N VAL A 205 11.54 -3.80 -5.63
CA VAL A 205 11.14 -2.40 -5.51
C VAL A 205 12.27 -1.49 -6.00
N ALA A 206 13.52 -1.80 -5.66
CA ALA A 206 14.65 -1.01 -6.13
C ALA A 206 14.83 -1.13 -7.65
N GLU A 207 14.66 -2.32 -8.22
CA GLU A 207 14.68 -2.53 -9.66
C GLU A 207 13.60 -1.73 -10.39
N ALA A 208 12.39 -1.66 -9.83
CA ALA A 208 11.30 -0.86 -10.38
C ALA A 208 11.62 0.65 -10.41
N GLY A 209 12.34 1.17 -9.40
CA GLY A 209 12.68 2.60 -9.33
C GLY A 209 13.96 3.01 -10.06
N ARG A 210 14.91 2.10 -10.32
CA ARG A 210 16.18 2.41 -11.02
C ARG A 210 16.00 3.17 -12.34
N PRO A 211 15.06 2.82 -13.24
CA PRO A 211 14.84 3.57 -14.48
C PRO A 211 14.32 5.00 -14.24
N LEU A 212 13.72 5.27 -13.08
CA LEU A 212 13.12 6.55 -12.74
C LEU A 212 14.14 7.55 -12.20
N LEU A 213 15.23 7.07 -11.56
CA LEU A 213 16.36 7.92 -11.14
C LEU A 213 16.93 8.75 -12.29
N ILE A 214 17.04 8.15 -13.48
CA ILE A 214 17.62 8.78 -14.67
C ILE A 214 16.72 9.92 -15.17
N ARG A 215 15.40 9.78 -15.03
CA ARG A 215 14.42 10.77 -15.48
C ARG A 215 14.39 12.02 -14.59
N THR A 216 14.69 11.89 -13.31
CA THR A 216 14.77 13.04 -12.39
C THR A 216 15.99 13.90 -12.66
N ALA A 217 17.12 13.30 -13.05
CA ALA A 217 18.36 14.01 -13.38
C ALA A 217 18.24 14.88 -14.65
N ASP A 218 17.53 14.41 -15.68
CA ASP A 218 17.34 15.15 -16.94
C ASP A 218 16.41 16.37 -16.82
N LEU A 219 15.61 16.48 -15.74
CA LEU A 219 14.77 17.65 -15.46
C LEU A 219 15.51 18.76 -14.68
N GLY A 220 16.76 18.52 -14.26
CA GLY A 220 17.59 19.46 -13.51
C GLY A 220 18.40 20.46 -14.34
N ASP A 221 18.60 20.21 -15.65
CA ASP A 221 19.34 21.11 -16.54
C ASP A 221 18.38 22.02 -17.31
N ASN A 222 18.02 23.14 -16.69
CA ASN A 222 17.37 24.24 -17.39
C ASN A 222 18.46 25.08 -18.11
N PRO A 223 18.55 25.12 -19.45
CA PRO A 223 19.52 25.96 -20.12
C PRO A 223 19.15 27.43 -19.85
N THR A 224 20.06 28.12 -19.16
CA THR A 224 20.01 29.55 -18.92
C THR A 224 19.64 30.32 -20.20
N SER A 225 18.58 31.12 -20.07
CA SER A 225 18.11 32.11 -21.03
C SER A 225 19.26 32.97 -21.59
N PRO A 226 19.36 33.24 -22.90
CA PRO A 226 20.45 34.06 -23.42
C PRO A 226 20.25 35.52 -23.02
N ALA A 227 21.35 36.14 -22.58
CA ALA A 227 21.43 37.55 -22.25
C ALA A 227 21.02 38.42 -23.44
N ARG A 228 20.16 39.41 -23.17
CA ARG A 228 19.88 40.51 -24.09
C ARG A 228 21.17 41.30 -24.33
N GLY A 229 21.58 41.38 -25.60
CA GLY A 229 22.47 42.39 -26.14
C GLY A 229 21.71 43.25 -27.14
#